data_AF-A0A2K8NA53-F1
#
_entry.id   AF-A0A2K8NA53-F1
#
_cell.length_a   1.000
_cell.length_b   1.000
_cell.length_c   1.000
_cell.angle_alpha   90.00
_cell.angle_beta   90.00
_cell.angle_gamma   90.00
#
_symmetry.space_group_name_H-M   'P 1'
#
loop_
_entity.id
_entity.type
_entity.pdbx_description
1 polymer ?
#
loop_
_entity_poly.entity_id
_entity_poly.type
_entity_poly.pdbx_seq_one_letter_code
_entity_poly.pdbx_strand_id
1 'polypeptide(L)'
;MLLKRFSWTALLPVILAFLVPTAAVIALRPGPAALPAADPGPVIRVYRAATHSVTPMPLEDYVAGVVAAEMPANFHMEALKAQAVAARTNAVRTLAHPGRATGGADITDDHTRDQAFLSPDDLRRRWGSQFTAKFNRIQQAVKETAGQILVYGGQPIDATFFSTSNGYTASAQEVWGKNLPYLQSVPSPWDASVAPRFQDTKTVSIKDLAAALHLTAVPATPGGSFIQVLGESPTHRITQLRVGDRVVSGNDFRTAVGLNSTSFTWTVSGGEVTFRTTGYGHGVGMSQYGAEALARQGKTAEEILQYYYRGIQVVPWSKTLVLAAAKRPNP
;
A
#
# COMPACT_ATOMS: atom_id res chain seq x y z
N MET A 1 110.95 13.21 7.20
CA MET A 1 110.45 14.49 7.76
C MET A 1 109.03 14.24 8.23
N LEU A 2 108.83 13.88 9.50
CA LEU A 2 108.76 14.68 10.74
C LEU A 2 107.29 14.78 11.20
N LEU A 3 107.03 14.10 12.30
CA LEU A 3 105.84 14.10 13.14
C LEU A 3 105.48 15.50 13.68
N LYS A 4 104.20 15.70 14.02
CA LYS A 4 103.71 16.21 15.33
C LYS A 4 102.17 16.03 15.41
N ARG A 5 101.69 15.13 16.29
CA ARG A 5 101.03 15.33 17.63
C ARG A 5 99.56 15.80 17.54
N PHE A 6 98.56 14.93 17.78
CA PHE A 6 97.90 14.52 19.06
C PHE A 6 96.96 15.55 19.70
N SER A 7 95.65 15.24 19.79
CA SER A 7 94.81 15.38 21.00
C SER A 7 93.37 14.92 20.74
N TRP A 8 92.87 14.09 21.66
CA TRP A 8 91.52 13.50 21.69
C TRP A 8 90.43 14.51 22.03
N THR A 9 89.24 14.34 21.47
CA THR A 9 87.96 14.45 22.19
C THR A 9 86.92 13.58 21.51
N ALA A 10 86.41 12.61 22.26
CA ALA A 10 85.22 11.85 21.93
C ALA A 10 83.99 12.76 22.04
N LEU A 11 83.06 12.66 21.09
CA LEU A 11 81.69 13.15 21.25
C LEU A 11 80.76 12.34 20.34
N LEU A 12 80.13 11.34 20.94
CA LEU A 12 78.86 10.77 20.51
C LEU A 12 77.78 11.87 20.60
N PRO A 13 77.05 12.20 19.52
CA PRO A 13 75.74 12.78 19.67
C PRO A 13 74.72 11.65 19.82
N VAL A 14 74.15 11.61 21.01
CA VAL A 14 72.90 10.95 21.39
C VAL A 14 71.86 11.06 20.27
N ILE A 15 71.44 9.92 19.70
CA ILE A 15 70.22 9.82 18.90
C ILE A 15 69.06 9.95 19.89
N LEU A 16 68.54 11.17 20.06
CA LEU A 16 67.28 11.39 20.73
C LEU A 16 66.17 11.04 19.74
N ALA A 17 65.70 9.80 19.82
CA ALA A 17 64.49 9.36 19.14
C ALA A 17 63.29 10.18 19.65
N PHE A 18 62.89 11.21 18.92
CA PHE A 18 61.53 11.73 19.03
C PHE A 18 60.58 10.70 18.40
N LEU A 19 60.17 9.73 19.22
CA LEU A 19 58.92 9.01 19.05
C LEU A 19 57.79 10.03 19.13
N VAL A 20 57.41 10.60 17.99
CA VAL A 20 56.10 11.23 17.87
C VAL A 20 55.10 10.09 17.92
N PRO A 21 54.20 10.02 18.93
CA PRO A 21 53.18 9.00 18.93
C PRO A 21 52.31 9.23 17.69
N THR A 22 52.27 8.25 16.80
CA THR A 22 51.25 8.10 15.77
C THR A 22 49.89 7.88 16.45
N ALA A 23 49.32 8.95 16.96
CA ALA A 23 47.98 9.00 17.49
C ALA A 23 47.34 10.33 17.07
N ALA A 24 46.23 10.20 16.35
CA ALA A 24 45.25 11.27 16.09
C ALA A 24 45.67 12.42 15.16
N VAL A 25 45.84 12.12 13.87
CA VAL A 25 45.21 12.96 12.83
C VAL A 25 44.00 12.20 12.31
N ILE A 26 42.98 12.07 13.17
CA ILE A 26 41.63 11.73 12.71
C ILE A 26 41.15 12.99 12.00
N ALA A 27 41.11 12.94 10.67
CA ALA A 27 40.39 13.93 9.89
C ALA A 27 38.99 14.08 10.48
N LEU A 28 38.67 15.27 10.98
CA LEU A 28 37.31 15.73 11.20
C LEU A 28 36.63 15.81 9.84
N ARG A 29 36.31 14.64 9.26
CA ARG A 29 35.26 14.56 8.27
C ARG A 29 33.99 14.94 9.04
N PRO A 30 33.24 15.98 8.63
CA PRO A 30 31.90 16.13 9.15
C PRO A 30 31.21 14.77 8.94
N GLY A 31 30.72 14.17 10.02
CA GLY A 31 29.85 13.00 9.91
C GLY A 31 28.71 13.35 8.94
N PRO A 32 28.12 12.37 8.25
CA PRO A 32 26.96 12.65 7.39
C PRO A 32 25.99 13.50 8.20
N ALA A 33 25.69 14.69 7.68
CA ALA A 33 24.80 15.63 8.35
C ALA A 33 23.57 14.84 8.83
N ALA A 34 23.20 15.01 10.10
CA ALA A 34 21.98 14.42 10.61
C ALA A 34 20.87 14.76 9.60
N LEU A 35 20.24 13.73 9.03
CA LEU A 35 19.14 13.93 8.07
C LEU A 35 18.20 14.96 8.71
N PRO A 36 17.83 16.04 8.01
CA PRO A 36 16.88 17.01 8.54
C PRO A 36 15.68 16.24 9.11
N ALA A 37 15.20 16.66 10.28
CA ALA A 37 14.01 16.06 10.88
C ALA A 37 12.94 15.97 9.78
N ALA A 38 12.49 14.75 9.50
CA ALA A 38 11.56 14.53 8.39
C ALA A 38 10.32 15.39 8.65
N ASP A 39 9.92 16.18 7.64
CA ASP A 39 8.71 17.00 7.73
C ASP A 39 7.52 16.07 8.05
N PRO A 40 6.90 16.21 9.23
CA PRO A 40 5.79 15.34 9.65
C PRO A 40 4.50 15.63 8.85
N GLY A 41 4.56 16.61 7.94
CA GLY A 41 3.44 17.05 7.13
C GLY A 41 2.45 17.91 7.90
N PRO A 42 1.33 18.29 7.28
CA PRO A 42 0.32 19.10 7.94
C PRO A 42 -0.39 18.26 9.02
N VAL A 43 -0.87 18.92 10.06
CA VAL A 43 -1.80 18.29 11.01
C VAL A 43 -3.16 18.15 10.30
N ILE A 44 -3.69 16.93 10.29
CA ILE A 44 -5.00 16.59 9.76
C ILE A 44 -5.93 16.12 10.87
N ARG A 45 -7.23 16.32 10.73
CA ARG A 45 -8.25 15.84 11.67
C ARG A 45 -8.84 14.53 11.16
N VAL A 46 -8.61 13.45 11.88
CA VAL A 46 -9.07 12.10 11.50
C VAL A 46 -10.28 11.72 12.33
N TYR A 47 -11.40 11.43 11.67
CA TYR A 47 -12.55 10.80 12.32
C TYR A 47 -12.25 9.33 12.57
N ARG A 48 -12.39 8.90 13.82
CA ARG A 48 -12.22 7.52 14.28
C ARG A 48 -13.58 6.87 14.45
N ALA A 49 -13.96 5.99 13.53
CA ALA A 49 -15.25 5.30 13.50
C ALA A 49 -15.48 4.40 14.71
N ALA A 50 -14.42 3.84 15.29
CA ALA A 50 -14.54 2.99 16.48
C ALA A 50 -14.91 3.78 17.75
N THR A 51 -14.45 5.03 17.86
CA THR A 51 -14.62 5.87 19.07
C THR A 51 -15.56 7.05 18.85
N HIS A 52 -16.05 7.24 17.62
CA HIS A 52 -16.89 8.37 17.20
C HIS A 52 -16.26 9.73 17.52
N SER A 53 -14.93 9.82 17.43
CA SER A 53 -14.15 11.01 17.84
C SER A 53 -13.30 11.54 16.69
N VAL A 54 -13.00 12.84 16.72
CA VAL A 54 -12.08 13.48 15.78
C VAL A 54 -10.75 13.74 16.48
N THR A 55 -9.66 13.18 15.96
CA THR A 55 -8.32 13.30 16.55
C THR A 55 -7.38 14.02 15.57
N PRO A 56 -6.73 15.13 15.98
CA PRO A 56 -5.68 15.75 15.17
C PRO A 56 -4.40 14.91 15.22
N MET A 57 -3.77 14.69 14.07
CA MET A 57 -2.45 14.05 13.99
C MET A 57 -1.66 14.54 12.77
N PRO A 58 -0.31 14.48 12.79
CA PRO A 58 0.48 14.72 11.60
C PRO A 58 0.12 13.75 10.46
N LEU A 59 0.16 14.24 9.22
CA LEU A 59 -0.13 13.42 8.03
C LEU A 59 0.75 12.18 7.95
N GLU A 60 2.05 12.29 8.26
CA GLU A 60 2.96 11.16 8.19
C GLU A 60 2.64 10.08 9.24
N ASP A 61 2.14 10.46 10.42
CA ASP A 61 1.66 9.51 11.44
C ASP A 61 0.38 8.80 10.98
N TYR A 62 -0.53 9.54 10.32
CA TYR A 62 -1.70 8.94 9.69
C TYR A 62 -1.31 7.92 8.62
N VAL A 63 -0.39 8.29 7.71
CA VAL A 63 0.11 7.40 6.65
C VAL A 63 0.75 6.15 7.23
N ALA A 64 1.53 6.25 8.32
CA ALA A 64 2.09 5.08 8.99
C ALA A 64 1.01 4.13 9.52
N GLY A 65 -0.06 4.66 10.10
CA GLY A 65 -1.20 3.86 10.57
C GLY A 65 -1.99 3.22 9.42
N VAL A 66 -2.10 3.88 8.27
CA VAL A 66 -2.71 3.30 7.05
C VAL A 66 -1.85 2.17 6.50
N VAL A 67 -0.54 2.39 6.33
CA VAL A 67 0.37 1.33 5.85
C VAL A 67 0.33 0.11 6.77
N ALA A 68 0.27 0.32 8.09
CA ALA A 68 0.16 -0.76 9.07
C ALA A 68 -1.18 -1.51 9.04
N ALA A 69 -2.26 -0.85 8.64
CA ALA A 69 -3.58 -1.45 8.46
C ALA A 69 -3.64 -2.29 7.18
N GLU A 70 -3.06 -1.77 6.09
CA GLU A 70 -3.25 -2.27 4.73
C GLU A 70 -2.22 -3.31 4.29
N MET A 71 -0.95 -3.19 4.74
CA MET A 71 0.15 -3.99 4.20
C MET A 71 0.90 -4.75 5.32
N PRO A 72 1.26 -6.03 5.11
CA PRO A 72 2.09 -6.77 6.07
C PRO A 72 3.45 -6.08 6.29
N ALA A 73 3.79 -5.78 7.55
CA ALA A 73 5.02 -5.05 7.90
C ALA A 73 6.34 -5.76 7.51
N ASN A 74 6.27 -7.06 7.18
CA ASN A 74 7.41 -7.85 6.71
C ASN A 74 7.60 -7.81 5.19
N PHE A 75 6.75 -7.11 4.45
CA PHE A 75 6.99 -6.84 3.03
C PHE A 75 8.30 -6.07 2.84
N HIS A 76 8.81 -6.15 1.62
CA HIS A 76 9.99 -5.46 1.16
C HIS A 76 9.85 -3.95 1.35
N MET A 77 10.96 -3.28 1.66
CA MET A 77 10.95 -1.84 1.97
C MET A 77 10.38 -1.01 0.80
N GLU A 78 10.76 -1.33 -0.43
CA GLU A 78 10.23 -0.65 -1.63
C GLU A 78 8.72 -0.85 -1.83
N ALA A 79 8.15 -1.99 -1.42
CA ALA A 79 6.69 -2.20 -1.45
C ALA A 79 5.98 -1.37 -0.36
N LEU A 80 6.55 -1.31 0.85
CA LEU A 80 6.04 -0.45 1.93
C LEU A 80 6.10 1.04 1.55
N LYS A 81 7.17 1.47 0.86
CA LYS A 81 7.31 2.82 0.32
C LYS A 81 6.27 3.13 -0.73
N ALA A 82 6.04 2.21 -1.69
CA ALA A 82 4.99 2.37 -2.69
C ALA A 82 3.60 2.53 -2.03
N GLN A 83 3.30 1.72 -1.01
CA GLN A 83 2.08 1.85 -0.23
C GLN A 83 1.98 3.18 0.52
N ALA A 84 3.08 3.67 1.11
CA ALA A 84 3.10 4.96 1.80
C ALA A 84 2.78 6.13 0.85
N VAL A 85 3.37 6.14 -0.34
CA VAL A 85 3.10 7.17 -1.36
C VAL A 85 1.66 7.11 -1.86
N ALA A 86 1.12 5.91 -2.11
CA ALA A 86 -0.29 5.75 -2.49
C ALA A 86 -1.24 6.23 -1.38
N ALA A 87 -0.99 5.83 -0.12
CA ALA A 87 -1.81 6.21 1.02
C ALA A 87 -1.79 7.72 1.28
N ARG A 88 -0.61 8.35 1.16
CA ARG A 88 -0.46 9.80 1.27
C ARG A 88 -1.18 10.53 0.14
N THR A 89 -1.11 10.01 -1.08
CA THR A 89 -1.82 10.58 -2.24
C THR A 89 -3.32 10.61 -2.00
N ASN A 90 -3.90 9.50 -1.52
CA ASN A 90 -5.32 9.44 -1.19
C ASN A 90 -5.70 10.41 -0.07
N ALA A 91 -4.88 10.50 0.98
CA ALA A 91 -5.09 11.47 2.06
C ALA A 91 -5.09 12.91 1.52
N VAL A 92 -4.08 13.29 0.72
CA VAL A 92 -3.96 14.62 0.11
C VAL A 92 -5.12 14.91 -0.85
N ARG A 93 -5.60 13.90 -1.61
CA ARG A 93 -6.79 14.03 -2.45
C ARG A 93 -8.05 14.30 -1.62
N THR A 94 -8.24 13.61 -0.51
CA THR A 94 -9.36 13.85 0.41
C THR A 94 -9.29 15.26 1.01
N LEU A 95 -8.10 15.74 1.39
CA LEU A 95 -7.91 17.12 1.86
C LEU A 95 -8.25 18.18 0.80
N ALA A 96 -8.05 17.88 -0.49
CA ALA A 96 -8.41 18.79 -1.58
C ALA A 96 -9.92 18.83 -1.84
N HIS A 97 -10.66 17.79 -1.49
CA HIS A 97 -12.11 17.70 -1.69
C HIS A 97 -12.84 17.37 -0.38
N PRO A 98 -12.77 18.28 0.61
CA PRO A 98 -13.39 18.09 1.92
C PRO A 98 -14.91 18.08 1.77
N GLY A 99 -15.59 17.17 2.49
CA GLY A 99 -17.05 17.05 2.44
C GLY A 99 -17.57 15.62 2.60
N ARG A 100 -16.68 14.63 2.68
CA ARG A 100 -17.06 13.23 2.96
C ARG A 100 -16.90 12.83 4.42
N ALA A 101 -16.16 13.57 5.24
CA ALA A 101 -15.90 13.19 6.63
C ALA A 101 -16.90 13.83 7.61
N THR A 102 -17.34 13.06 8.60
CA THR A 102 -18.30 13.48 9.64
C THR A 102 -17.64 14.35 10.72
N GLY A 103 -18.42 15.23 11.36
CA GLY A 103 -18.00 15.91 12.59
C GLY A 103 -16.86 16.95 12.43
N GLY A 104 -16.66 17.49 11.23
CA GLY A 104 -15.59 18.46 10.97
C GLY A 104 -14.19 17.83 10.83
N ALA A 105 -14.12 16.51 10.65
CA ALA A 105 -12.88 15.84 10.25
C ALA A 105 -12.52 16.14 8.79
N ASP A 106 -11.25 15.96 8.48
CA ASP A 106 -10.73 16.05 7.13
C ASP A 106 -10.75 14.67 6.42
N ILE A 107 -10.60 13.57 7.17
CA ILE A 107 -10.58 12.18 6.67
C ILE A 107 -11.19 11.20 7.70
N THR A 108 -11.66 10.02 7.29
CA THR A 108 -12.12 8.93 8.17
C THR A 108 -11.21 7.69 8.12
N ASP A 109 -11.23 6.85 9.16
CA ASP A 109 -10.58 5.53 9.20
C ASP A 109 -11.48 4.38 8.69
N ASP A 110 -12.67 4.71 8.20
CA ASP A 110 -13.58 3.78 7.54
C ASP A 110 -13.06 3.43 6.15
N HIS A 111 -12.53 2.21 5.99
CA HIS A 111 -12.03 1.66 4.73
C HIS A 111 -13.06 1.62 3.59
N THR A 112 -14.36 1.73 3.88
CA THR A 112 -15.40 1.80 2.85
C THR A 112 -15.59 3.21 2.28
N ARG A 113 -15.06 4.22 2.98
CA ARG A 113 -15.17 5.64 2.61
C ARG A 113 -13.83 6.24 2.20
N ASP A 114 -12.80 5.98 3.00
CA ASP A 114 -11.43 6.46 2.83
C ASP A 114 -10.45 5.29 2.94
N GLN A 115 -9.66 5.18 4.02
CA GLN A 115 -8.61 4.18 4.17
C GLN A 115 -8.66 3.53 5.55
N ALA A 116 -8.33 2.25 5.65
CA ALA A 116 -8.19 1.61 6.95
C ALA A 116 -7.04 2.27 7.71
N PHE A 117 -7.21 2.45 9.03
CA PHE A 117 -6.18 3.02 9.88
C PHE A 117 -6.13 2.27 11.22
N LEU A 118 -4.91 1.95 11.67
CA LEU A 118 -4.66 1.39 13.00
C LEU A 118 -3.79 2.35 13.81
N SER A 119 -4.24 2.69 15.01
CA SER A 119 -3.45 3.51 15.94
C SER A 119 -2.28 2.74 16.54
N PRO A 120 -1.27 3.42 17.10
CA PRO A 120 -0.20 2.75 17.84
C PRO A 120 -0.70 1.79 18.92
N ASP A 121 -1.81 2.10 19.59
CA ASP A 121 -2.39 1.21 20.60
C ASP A 121 -3.05 -0.04 19.99
N ASP A 122 -3.72 0.11 18.84
CA ASP A 122 -4.23 -1.03 18.07
C ASP A 122 -3.09 -1.95 17.63
N LEU A 123 -1.99 -1.35 17.16
CA LEU A 123 -0.80 -2.05 16.69
C LEU A 123 -0.04 -2.74 17.83
N ARG A 124 0.05 -2.12 19.01
CA ARG A 124 0.62 -2.77 20.22
C ARG A 124 -0.19 -3.99 20.62
N ARG A 125 -1.53 -3.90 20.63
CA ARG A 125 -2.41 -5.05 20.88
C ARG A 125 -2.23 -6.15 19.83
N ARG A 126 -2.11 -5.77 18.55
CA ARG A 126 -2.00 -6.71 17.43
C ARG A 126 -0.65 -7.42 17.35
N TRP A 127 0.45 -6.71 17.61
CA TRP A 127 1.82 -7.21 17.38
C TRP A 127 2.56 -7.56 18.67
N GLY A 128 2.08 -7.14 19.84
CA GLY A 128 2.70 -7.43 21.13
C GLY A 128 4.18 -7.05 21.13
N SER A 129 5.05 -8.00 21.47
CA SER A 129 6.51 -7.81 21.50
C SER A 129 7.13 -7.46 20.14
N GLN A 130 6.46 -7.77 19.02
CA GLN A 130 6.93 -7.43 17.68
C GLN A 130 6.59 -6.00 17.26
N PHE A 131 5.81 -5.27 18.06
CA PHE A 131 5.32 -3.93 17.71
C PHE A 131 6.44 -3.00 17.26
N THR A 132 7.46 -2.83 18.11
CA THR A 132 8.56 -1.89 17.85
C THR A 132 9.28 -2.22 16.55
N ALA A 133 9.64 -3.49 16.34
CA ALA A 133 10.37 -3.91 15.14
C ALA A 133 9.55 -3.71 13.85
N LYS A 134 8.26 -4.07 13.86
CA LYS A 134 7.38 -3.94 12.71
C LYS A 134 7.04 -2.49 12.41
N PHE A 135 6.71 -1.71 13.44
CA PHE A 135 6.32 -0.32 13.28
C PHE A 135 7.50 0.55 12.84
N ASN A 136 8.72 0.30 13.33
CA ASN A 136 9.91 1.02 12.88
C ASN A 136 10.18 0.85 11.38
N ARG A 137 9.94 -0.34 10.81
CA ARG A 137 10.06 -0.56 9.36
C ARG A 137 9.06 0.28 8.56
N ILE A 138 7.83 0.37 9.05
CA ILE A 138 6.78 1.17 8.42
C ILE A 138 7.12 2.65 8.53
N GLN A 139 7.51 3.12 9.72
CA GLN A 139 7.94 4.51 9.92
C GLN A 139 9.14 4.85 9.04
N GLN A 140 10.07 3.92 8.82
CA GLN A 140 11.18 4.10 7.89
C GLN A 140 10.68 4.28 6.45
N ALA A 141 9.78 3.43 5.95
CA ALA A 141 9.21 3.55 4.61
C ALA A 141 8.48 4.90 4.40
N VAL A 142 7.71 5.31 5.40
CA VAL A 142 6.99 6.59 5.41
C VAL A 142 7.98 7.76 5.40
N LYS A 143 8.99 7.72 6.28
CA LYS A 143 10.05 8.74 6.37
C LYS A 143 10.83 8.89 5.07
N GLU A 144 11.22 7.78 4.44
CA GLU A 144 12.01 7.77 3.20
C GLU A 144 11.19 8.24 1.97
N THR A 145 9.86 8.32 2.11
CA THR A 145 8.94 8.84 1.08
C THR A 145 8.17 10.08 1.56
N ALA A 146 8.66 10.75 2.62
CA ALA A 146 7.96 11.84 3.27
C ALA A 146 7.57 12.92 2.25
N GLY A 147 6.29 13.29 2.26
CA GLY A 147 5.73 14.26 1.34
C GLY A 147 5.61 13.84 -0.13
N GLN A 148 6.06 12.67 -0.57
CA GLN A 148 5.89 12.22 -1.95
C GLN A 148 4.43 11.79 -2.22
N ILE A 149 3.86 12.27 -3.31
CA ILE A 149 2.51 11.93 -3.81
C ILE A 149 2.52 11.67 -5.32
N LEU A 150 1.47 11.00 -5.80
CA LEU A 150 1.24 10.69 -7.20
C LEU A 150 0.30 11.71 -7.83
N VAL A 151 0.69 12.27 -8.96
CA VAL A 151 -0.16 13.19 -9.73
C VAL A 151 -0.30 12.77 -11.19
N TYR A 152 -1.45 13.10 -11.77
CA TYR A 152 -1.71 13.01 -13.20
C TYR A 152 -2.35 14.32 -13.67
N GLY A 153 -1.82 14.95 -14.71
CA GLY A 153 -2.31 16.27 -15.16
C GLY A 153 -2.25 17.37 -14.08
N GLY A 154 -1.26 17.27 -13.17
CA GLY A 154 -1.08 18.19 -12.04
C GLY A 154 -2.10 18.03 -10.92
N GLN A 155 -2.78 16.89 -10.81
CA GLN A 155 -3.79 16.59 -9.79
C GLN A 155 -3.45 15.30 -9.05
N PRO A 156 -3.61 15.23 -7.72
CA PRO A 156 -3.54 13.97 -6.99
C PRO A 156 -4.46 12.93 -7.62
N ILE A 157 -3.94 11.73 -7.87
CA ILE A 157 -4.73 10.65 -8.48
C ILE A 157 -5.62 9.96 -7.44
N ASP A 158 -6.55 9.13 -7.93
CA ASP A 158 -7.11 8.04 -7.14
C ASP A 158 -6.10 6.88 -7.06
N ALA A 159 -5.31 6.81 -5.98
CA ALA A 159 -4.25 5.82 -5.82
C ALA A 159 -4.81 4.54 -5.18
N THR A 160 -5.78 3.91 -5.85
CA THR A 160 -6.45 2.71 -5.35
C THR A 160 -5.51 1.52 -5.34
N PHE A 161 -5.58 0.72 -4.29
CA PHE A 161 -4.76 -0.47 -4.13
C PHE A 161 -5.60 -1.61 -3.56
N PHE A 162 -5.16 -2.84 -3.77
CA PHE A 162 -5.85 -4.04 -3.32
C PHE A 162 -4.84 -5.15 -3.03
N SER A 163 -5.28 -6.21 -2.34
CA SER A 163 -4.37 -7.23 -1.85
C SER A 163 -3.70 -8.01 -2.98
N THR A 164 -4.49 -8.71 -3.80
CA THR A 164 -3.98 -9.72 -4.74
C THR A 164 -4.79 -9.72 -6.03
N SER A 165 -4.13 -9.77 -7.17
CA SER A 165 -4.76 -9.83 -8.50
C SER A 165 -5.14 -11.26 -8.87
N ASN A 166 -5.91 -11.42 -9.96
CA ASN A 166 -6.14 -12.71 -10.58
C ASN A 166 -5.14 -13.02 -11.72
N GLY A 167 -4.02 -12.30 -11.76
CA GLY A 167 -3.04 -12.29 -12.86
C GLY A 167 -3.01 -10.98 -13.63
N TYR A 168 -4.05 -10.15 -13.50
CA TYR A 168 -4.14 -8.80 -14.09
C TYR A 168 -4.84 -7.84 -13.12
N THR A 169 -4.46 -6.56 -13.17
CA THR A 169 -5.29 -5.49 -12.60
C THR A 169 -6.48 -5.22 -13.53
N ALA A 170 -7.57 -4.71 -12.98
CA ALA A 170 -8.72 -4.22 -13.74
C ALA A 170 -8.58 -2.71 -13.97
N SER A 171 -9.17 -2.22 -15.06
CA SER A 171 -9.30 -0.77 -15.26
C SER A 171 -10.40 -0.18 -14.38
N ALA A 172 -10.34 1.13 -14.09
CA ALA A 172 -11.45 1.83 -13.42
C ALA A 172 -12.74 1.81 -14.26
N GLN A 173 -12.63 1.74 -15.60
CA GLN A 173 -13.78 1.66 -16.50
C GLN A 173 -14.50 0.32 -16.33
N GLU A 174 -13.73 -0.76 -16.18
CA GLU A 174 -14.23 -2.11 -16.00
C GLU A 174 -15.03 -2.27 -14.70
N VAL A 175 -14.50 -1.74 -13.59
CA VAL A 175 -15.07 -1.99 -12.26
C VAL A 175 -16.07 -0.91 -11.85
N TRP A 176 -15.85 0.34 -12.26
CA TRP A 176 -16.63 1.51 -11.80
C TRP A 176 -17.23 2.34 -12.93
N GLY A 177 -17.05 1.94 -14.20
CA GLY A 177 -17.54 2.71 -15.34
C GLY A 177 -16.84 4.05 -15.56
N LYS A 178 -15.69 4.28 -14.89
CA LYS A 178 -14.93 5.54 -14.94
C LYS A 178 -13.71 5.44 -15.84
N ASN A 179 -13.60 6.33 -16.82
CA ASN A 179 -12.40 6.41 -17.64
C ASN A 179 -11.30 7.23 -16.95
N LEU A 180 -10.42 6.55 -16.22
CA LEU A 180 -9.26 7.15 -15.55
C LEU A 180 -7.96 6.70 -16.25
N PRO A 181 -7.25 7.59 -16.98
CA PRO A 181 -6.09 7.21 -17.81
C PRO A 181 -4.94 6.53 -17.05
N TYR A 182 -4.83 6.80 -15.75
CA TYR A 182 -3.82 6.21 -14.87
C TYR A 182 -4.26 4.89 -14.21
N LEU A 183 -5.56 4.53 -14.21
CA LEU A 183 -6.07 3.25 -13.70
C LEU A 183 -6.48 2.33 -14.85
N GLN A 184 -5.48 1.80 -15.52
CA GLN A 184 -5.62 0.86 -16.63
C GLN A 184 -5.23 -0.55 -16.20
N SER A 185 -5.73 -1.54 -16.93
CA SER A 185 -5.31 -2.92 -16.70
C SER A 185 -3.84 -3.09 -17.07
N VAL A 186 -3.07 -3.72 -16.17
CA VAL A 186 -1.71 -4.19 -16.40
C VAL A 186 -1.59 -5.64 -15.93
N PRO A 187 -0.69 -6.45 -16.54
CA PRO A 187 -0.36 -7.76 -16.01
C PRO A 187 0.12 -7.67 -14.56
N SER A 188 -0.18 -8.69 -13.77
CA SER A 188 0.40 -8.86 -12.43
C SER A 188 0.53 -10.36 -12.16
N PRO A 189 1.33 -11.08 -12.97
CA PRO A 189 1.42 -12.53 -12.91
C PRO A 189 2.10 -13.03 -11.62
N TRP A 190 2.89 -12.17 -10.98
CA TRP A 190 3.66 -12.53 -9.80
C TRP A 190 2.79 -12.80 -8.57
N ASP A 191 1.58 -12.23 -8.51
CA ASP A 191 0.62 -12.47 -7.44
C ASP A 191 0.39 -13.97 -7.20
N ALA A 192 0.37 -14.77 -8.27
CA ALA A 192 0.19 -16.21 -8.20
C ALA A 192 1.28 -16.94 -7.40
N SER A 193 2.50 -16.40 -7.36
CA SER A 193 3.64 -17.04 -6.70
C SER A 193 3.92 -16.52 -5.30
N VAL A 194 3.53 -15.27 -4.99
CA VAL A 194 3.86 -14.64 -3.70
C VAL A 194 2.67 -14.48 -2.77
N ALA A 195 1.43 -14.48 -3.28
CA ALA A 195 0.25 -14.25 -2.45
C ALA A 195 -0.26 -15.56 -1.83
N PRO A 196 -0.31 -15.67 -0.49
CA PRO A 196 -0.81 -16.86 0.18
C PRO A 196 -2.31 -17.08 -0.04
N ARG A 197 -3.04 -16.01 -0.42
CA ARG A 197 -4.47 -16.03 -0.75
C ARG A 197 -4.72 -15.73 -2.23
N PHE A 198 -3.81 -16.17 -3.12
CA PHE A 198 -4.06 -16.08 -4.56
C PHE A 198 -5.30 -16.87 -4.97
N GLN A 199 -5.55 -18.01 -4.32
CA GLN A 199 -6.78 -18.77 -4.46
C GLN A 199 -7.38 -19.05 -3.10
N ASP A 200 -8.70 -19.03 -3.02
CA ASP A 200 -9.44 -19.37 -1.82
C ASP A 200 -10.74 -20.06 -2.19
N THR A 201 -11.20 -20.96 -1.31
CA THR A 201 -12.39 -21.77 -1.53
C THR A 201 -13.40 -21.51 -0.43
N LYS A 202 -14.65 -21.24 -0.80
CA LYS A 202 -15.76 -21.05 0.13
C LYS A 202 -16.95 -21.89 -0.27
N THR A 203 -17.44 -22.71 0.65
CA THR A 203 -18.65 -23.50 0.47
C THR A 203 -19.80 -22.87 1.25
N VAL A 204 -20.97 -22.77 0.62
CA VAL A 204 -22.21 -22.27 1.24
C VAL A 204 -23.37 -23.18 0.85
N SER A 205 -24.36 -23.33 1.73
CA SER A 205 -25.59 -24.03 1.37
C SER A 205 -26.39 -23.22 0.34
N ILE A 206 -27.17 -23.89 -0.52
CA ILE A 206 -28.08 -23.22 -1.46
C ILE A 206 -29.09 -22.34 -0.69
N LYS A 207 -29.48 -22.76 0.52
CA LYS A 207 -30.36 -21.99 1.41
C LYS A 207 -29.71 -20.68 1.85
N ASP A 208 -28.46 -20.71 2.28
CA ASP A 208 -27.74 -19.51 2.72
C ASP A 208 -27.45 -18.58 1.54
N LEU A 209 -27.13 -19.14 0.37
CA LEU A 209 -27.00 -18.37 -0.87
C LEU A 209 -28.31 -17.66 -1.24
N ALA A 210 -29.43 -18.37 -1.16
CA ALA A 210 -30.75 -17.80 -1.44
C ALA A 210 -31.12 -16.69 -0.44
N ALA A 211 -30.79 -16.88 0.84
CA ALA A 211 -31.01 -15.87 1.88
C ALA A 211 -30.13 -14.63 1.67
N ALA A 212 -28.84 -14.83 1.38
CA ALA A 212 -27.88 -13.74 1.15
C ALA A 212 -28.24 -12.86 -0.05
N LEU A 213 -28.90 -13.43 -1.07
CA LEU A 213 -29.33 -12.72 -2.28
C LEU A 213 -30.80 -12.33 -2.28
N HIS A 214 -31.53 -12.60 -1.20
CA HIS A 214 -32.97 -12.35 -1.08
C HIS A 214 -33.78 -12.88 -2.28
N LEU A 215 -33.52 -14.14 -2.65
CA LEU A 215 -34.24 -14.84 -3.72
C LEU A 215 -35.69 -15.13 -3.29
N THR A 216 -36.64 -15.03 -4.22
CA THR A 216 -38.05 -15.34 -3.92
C THR A 216 -38.35 -16.84 -3.92
N ALA A 217 -37.53 -17.62 -4.63
CA ALA A 217 -37.61 -19.07 -4.67
C ALA A 217 -36.22 -19.69 -4.47
N VAL A 218 -36.16 -20.78 -3.71
CA VAL A 218 -34.93 -21.57 -3.58
C VAL A 218 -34.77 -22.40 -4.85
N PRO A 219 -33.62 -22.32 -5.53
CA PRO A 219 -33.39 -23.11 -6.74
C PRO A 219 -33.52 -24.61 -6.46
N ALA A 220 -34.51 -25.25 -7.09
CA ALA A 220 -34.76 -26.68 -6.95
C ALA A 220 -33.90 -27.54 -7.92
N THR A 221 -33.07 -26.91 -8.76
CA THR A 221 -32.41 -27.59 -9.87
C THR A 221 -31.10 -28.27 -9.45
N PRO A 222 -31.00 -29.61 -9.53
CA PRO A 222 -29.72 -30.30 -9.43
C PRO A 222 -28.80 -29.86 -10.59
N GLY A 223 -27.52 -29.64 -10.32
CA GLY A 223 -26.51 -29.40 -11.37
C GLY A 223 -26.12 -27.94 -11.64
N GLY A 224 -26.59 -26.98 -10.84
CA GLY A 224 -26.03 -25.61 -10.84
C GLY A 224 -26.46 -24.67 -11.97
N SER A 225 -27.47 -25.04 -12.75
CA SER A 225 -28.06 -24.21 -13.82
C SER A 225 -28.73 -22.92 -13.32
N PHE A 226 -28.87 -22.74 -12.00
CA PHE A 226 -29.47 -21.56 -11.39
C PHE A 226 -28.49 -20.40 -11.22
N ILE A 227 -27.18 -20.61 -11.40
CA ILE A 227 -26.18 -19.53 -11.46
C ILE A 227 -25.71 -19.43 -12.91
N GLN A 228 -25.86 -18.25 -13.51
CA GLN A 228 -25.45 -17.97 -14.88
C GLN A 228 -24.64 -16.66 -14.91
N VAL A 229 -23.44 -16.70 -15.48
CA VAL A 229 -22.69 -15.48 -15.79
C VAL A 229 -23.36 -14.78 -16.96
N LEU A 230 -23.72 -13.51 -16.76
CA LEU A 230 -24.29 -12.65 -17.80
C LEU A 230 -23.25 -11.70 -18.41
N GLY A 231 -22.17 -11.43 -17.67
CA GLY A 231 -21.09 -10.57 -18.13
C GLY A 231 -19.77 -10.91 -17.45
N GLU A 232 -18.71 -10.84 -18.23
CA GLU A 232 -17.33 -11.00 -17.81
C GLU A 232 -16.49 -9.88 -18.41
N SER A 233 -15.54 -9.38 -17.65
CA SER A 233 -14.62 -8.35 -18.10
C SER A 233 -13.46 -8.92 -18.93
N PRO A 234 -12.70 -8.08 -19.66
CA PRO A 234 -11.47 -8.51 -20.33
C PRO A 234 -10.41 -9.10 -19.40
N THR A 235 -10.52 -8.87 -18.08
CA THR A 235 -9.58 -9.37 -17.07
C THR A 235 -10.18 -10.52 -16.25
N HIS A 236 -11.18 -11.22 -16.79
CA HIS A 236 -11.78 -12.42 -16.20
C HIS A 236 -12.44 -12.21 -14.83
N ARG A 237 -13.06 -11.04 -14.66
CA ARG A 237 -13.90 -10.72 -13.51
C ARG A 237 -15.36 -10.76 -13.93
N ILE A 238 -16.18 -11.45 -13.16
CA ILE A 238 -17.62 -11.51 -13.40
C ILE A 238 -18.19 -10.12 -13.07
N THR A 239 -18.84 -9.50 -14.06
CA THR A 239 -19.47 -8.17 -13.91
C THR A 239 -20.95 -8.30 -13.55
N GLN A 240 -21.62 -9.36 -14.01
CA GLN A 240 -23.04 -9.59 -13.76
C GLN A 240 -23.38 -11.09 -13.74
N LEU A 241 -24.27 -11.48 -12.82
CA LEU A 241 -24.81 -12.84 -12.71
C LEU A 241 -26.32 -12.82 -12.68
N ARG A 242 -26.93 -13.89 -13.20
CA ARG A 242 -28.28 -14.31 -12.84
C ARG A 242 -28.18 -15.44 -11.83
N VAL A 243 -28.89 -15.30 -10.70
CA VAL A 243 -28.99 -16.31 -9.65
C VAL A 243 -30.46 -16.52 -9.34
N GLY A 244 -31.02 -17.65 -9.79
CA GLY A 244 -32.46 -17.89 -9.74
C GLY A 244 -33.23 -16.80 -10.49
N ASP A 245 -34.09 -16.07 -9.75
CA ASP A 245 -34.93 -14.97 -10.24
C ASP A 245 -34.24 -13.59 -10.20
N ARG A 246 -33.02 -13.49 -9.67
CA ARG A 246 -32.31 -12.21 -9.52
C ARG A 246 -31.21 -12.04 -10.54
N VAL A 247 -31.04 -10.79 -10.98
CA VAL A 247 -29.82 -10.34 -11.67
C VAL A 247 -29.08 -9.40 -10.72
N VAL A 248 -27.81 -9.69 -10.46
CA VAL A 248 -26.96 -8.96 -9.52
C VAL A 248 -25.63 -8.60 -10.16
N SER A 249 -25.00 -7.52 -9.71
CA SER A 249 -23.62 -7.24 -10.10
C SER A 249 -22.68 -8.28 -9.47
N GLY A 250 -21.52 -8.49 -10.09
CA GLY A 250 -20.49 -9.36 -9.52
C GLY A 250 -20.03 -8.88 -8.14
N ASN A 251 -19.98 -7.58 -7.90
CA ASN A 251 -19.58 -7.01 -6.61
C ASN A 251 -20.64 -7.19 -5.52
N ASP A 252 -21.92 -7.04 -5.84
CA ASP A 252 -23.01 -7.31 -4.89
C ASP A 252 -23.02 -8.79 -4.52
N PHE A 253 -22.85 -9.67 -5.52
CA PHE A 253 -22.72 -11.11 -5.28
C PHE A 253 -21.53 -11.44 -4.39
N ARG A 254 -20.34 -10.90 -4.72
CA ARG A 254 -19.11 -11.06 -3.92
C ARG A 254 -19.35 -10.64 -2.47
N THR A 255 -19.98 -9.48 -2.25
CA THR A 255 -20.26 -8.94 -0.91
C THR A 255 -21.26 -9.83 -0.16
N ALA A 256 -22.39 -10.15 -0.78
CA ALA A 256 -23.45 -10.95 -0.19
C ALA A 256 -22.97 -12.36 0.22
N VAL A 257 -22.19 -13.01 -0.64
CA VAL A 257 -21.66 -14.35 -0.40
C VAL A 257 -20.37 -14.31 0.44
N GLY A 258 -19.71 -13.15 0.54
CA GLY A 258 -18.44 -12.96 1.24
C GLY A 258 -17.28 -13.67 0.55
N LEU A 259 -17.10 -13.40 -0.74
CA LEU A 259 -16.00 -13.89 -1.58
C LEU A 259 -14.84 -12.87 -1.63
N ASN A 260 -13.62 -13.36 -1.85
CA ASN A 260 -12.43 -12.50 -1.89
C ASN A 260 -12.40 -11.57 -3.12
N SER A 261 -12.89 -12.02 -4.27
CA SER A 261 -12.91 -11.26 -5.51
C SER A 261 -14.16 -11.59 -6.36
N THR A 262 -14.31 -10.90 -7.49
CA THR A 262 -15.31 -11.22 -8.52
C THR A 262 -14.77 -12.16 -9.60
N SER A 263 -13.57 -12.70 -9.44
CA SER A 263 -13.00 -13.71 -10.33
C SER A 263 -13.10 -15.06 -9.64
N PHE A 264 -14.16 -15.82 -9.96
CA PHE A 264 -14.41 -17.09 -9.32
C PHE A 264 -15.12 -18.09 -10.24
N THR A 265 -14.93 -19.37 -9.94
CA THR A 265 -15.71 -20.48 -10.50
C THR A 265 -16.51 -21.15 -9.39
N TRP A 266 -17.48 -21.99 -9.75
CA TRP A 266 -18.26 -22.73 -8.76
C TRP A 266 -18.58 -24.15 -9.19
N THR A 267 -18.83 -25.00 -8.21
CA THR A 267 -19.43 -26.33 -8.39
C THR A 267 -20.61 -26.48 -7.45
N VAL A 268 -21.62 -27.26 -7.87
CA VAL A 268 -22.82 -27.52 -7.07
C VAL A 268 -22.92 -29.00 -6.79
N SER A 269 -23.00 -29.37 -5.51
CA SER A 269 -23.12 -30.77 -5.07
C SER A 269 -23.77 -30.82 -3.70
N GLY A 270 -24.59 -31.85 -3.44
CA GLY A 270 -25.11 -32.12 -2.09
C GLY A 270 -25.94 -30.99 -1.45
N GLY A 271 -26.56 -30.11 -2.25
CA GLY A 271 -27.29 -28.94 -1.74
C GLY A 271 -26.40 -27.75 -1.36
N GLU A 272 -25.12 -27.80 -1.74
CA GLU A 272 -24.13 -26.75 -1.50
C GLU A 272 -23.54 -26.22 -2.80
N VAL A 273 -23.00 -25.00 -2.72
CA VAL A 273 -22.22 -24.37 -3.78
C VAL A 273 -20.82 -24.10 -3.25
N THR A 274 -19.82 -24.66 -3.91
CA THR A 274 -18.40 -24.43 -3.60
C THR A 274 -17.83 -23.44 -4.61
N PHE A 275 -17.49 -22.24 -4.15
CA PHE A 275 -16.84 -21.20 -4.94
C PHE A 275 -15.33 -21.29 -4.80
N ARG A 276 -14.61 -21.24 -5.92
CA ARG A 276 -13.16 -21.07 -5.96
C ARG A 276 -12.85 -19.69 -6.52
N THR A 277 -12.37 -18.81 -5.65
CA THR A 277 -11.99 -17.43 -5.98
C THR A 277 -10.51 -17.35 -6.35
N THR A 278 -10.18 -16.42 -7.25
CA THR A 278 -8.80 -16.06 -7.60
C THR A 278 -8.59 -14.56 -7.36
N GLY A 279 -7.51 -14.20 -6.67
CA GLY A 279 -7.23 -12.85 -6.20
C GLY A 279 -8.09 -12.42 -5.00
N TYR A 280 -7.75 -11.25 -4.46
CA TYR A 280 -8.42 -10.65 -3.30
C TYR A 280 -8.46 -9.12 -3.43
N GLY A 281 -9.67 -8.59 -3.55
CA GLY A 281 -9.96 -7.16 -3.62
C GLY A 281 -10.65 -6.76 -4.93
N HIS A 282 -10.82 -5.46 -5.13
CA HIS A 282 -11.52 -4.92 -6.31
C HIS A 282 -10.69 -5.02 -7.59
N GLY A 283 -9.35 -5.11 -7.49
CA GLY A 283 -8.47 -5.35 -8.63
C GLY A 283 -7.96 -4.11 -9.36
N VAL A 284 -8.32 -2.91 -8.95
CA VAL A 284 -7.99 -1.66 -9.66
C VAL A 284 -6.76 -0.98 -9.03
N GLY A 285 -5.82 -0.52 -9.85
CA GLY A 285 -4.61 0.17 -9.40
C GLY A 285 -3.54 -0.81 -8.90
N MET A 286 -2.91 -0.53 -7.76
CA MET A 286 -1.75 -1.30 -7.30
C MET A 286 -2.12 -2.60 -6.57
N SER A 287 -1.61 -3.74 -7.05
CA SER A 287 -1.61 -4.99 -6.27
C SER A 287 -0.52 -4.92 -5.20
N GLN A 288 -0.87 -5.14 -3.93
CA GLN A 288 0.08 -5.16 -2.81
C GLN A 288 1.05 -6.33 -2.92
N TYR A 289 0.56 -7.54 -3.22
CA TYR A 289 1.43 -8.70 -3.43
C TYR A 289 2.22 -8.60 -4.74
N GLY A 290 1.64 -8.01 -5.79
CA GLY A 290 2.38 -7.70 -7.00
C GLY A 290 3.51 -6.69 -6.76
N ALA A 291 3.29 -5.65 -5.94
CA ALA A 291 4.32 -4.71 -5.50
C ALA A 291 5.42 -5.41 -4.68
N GLU A 292 5.06 -6.32 -3.79
CA GLU A 292 6.02 -7.15 -3.04
C GLU A 292 6.92 -7.98 -3.96
N ALA A 293 6.34 -8.61 -4.98
CA ALA A 293 7.11 -9.41 -5.93
C ALA A 293 8.07 -8.56 -6.77
N LEU A 294 7.60 -7.41 -7.27
CA LEU A 294 8.43 -6.47 -8.02
C LEU A 294 9.57 -5.92 -7.16
N ALA A 295 9.28 -5.57 -5.91
CA ALA A 295 10.27 -5.11 -4.95
C ALA A 295 11.35 -6.17 -4.68
N ARG A 296 10.97 -7.45 -4.54
CA ARG A 296 11.92 -8.57 -4.44
C ARG A 296 12.76 -8.80 -5.69
N GLN A 297 12.29 -8.35 -6.85
CA GLN A 297 13.05 -8.35 -8.10
C GLN A 297 13.94 -7.10 -8.26
N GLY A 298 14.06 -6.27 -7.22
CA GLY A 298 14.92 -5.09 -7.20
C GLY A 298 14.27 -3.83 -7.75
N LYS A 299 12.95 -3.82 -7.99
CA LYS A 299 12.24 -2.59 -8.38
C LYS A 299 12.13 -1.63 -7.22
N THR A 300 12.37 -0.36 -7.53
CA THR A 300 12.16 0.76 -6.61
C THR A 300 10.67 1.06 -6.43
N ALA A 301 10.31 1.77 -5.36
CA ALA A 301 8.95 2.23 -5.11
C ALA A 301 8.39 3.04 -6.29
N GLU A 302 9.19 3.92 -6.89
CA GLU A 302 8.78 4.74 -8.04
C GLU A 302 8.49 3.87 -9.27
N GLU A 303 9.34 2.89 -9.59
CA GLU A 303 9.09 1.96 -10.70
C GLU A 303 7.82 1.12 -10.47
N ILE A 304 7.57 0.68 -9.24
CA ILE A 304 6.36 -0.05 -8.86
C ILE A 304 5.11 0.83 -9.08
N LEU A 305 5.16 2.08 -8.61
CA LEU A 305 4.05 3.02 -8.73
C LEU A 305 3.78 3.37 -10.20
N GLN A 306 4.80 3.64 -11.00
CA GLN A 306 4.67 3.92 -12.43
C GLN A 306 4.17 2.71 -13.23
N TYR A 307 4.45 1.49 -12.76
CA TYR A 307 3.92 0.26 -13.35
C TYR A 307 2.40 0.16 -13.20
N TYR A 308 1.89 0.35 -11.97
CA TYR A 308 0.46 0.20 -11.67
C TYR A 308 -0.38 1.42 -12.03
N TYR A 309 0.21 2.62 -11.99
CA TYR A 309 -0.46 3.87 -12.28
C TYR A 309 0.15 4.53 -13.52
N ARG A 310 -0.51 4.41 -14.68
CA ARG A 310 0.08 4.79 -15.96
C ARG A 310 0.20 6.31 -16.13
N GLY A 311 1.39 6.77 -16.50
CA GLY A 311 1.64 8.17 -16.87
C GLY A 311 1.60 9.15 -15.69
N ILE A 312 1.71 8.65 -14.46
CA ILE A 312 1.78 9.49 -13.27
C ILE A 312 3.15 10.16 -13.14
N GLN A 313 3.22 11.15 -12.26
CA GLN A 313 4.45 11.75 -11.77
C GLN A 313 4.50 11.65 -10.26
N VAL A 314 5.68 11.40 -9.70
CA VAL A 314 5.92 11.50 -8.26
C VAL A 314 6.40 12.91 -7.97
N VAL A 315 5.67 13.65 -7.13
CA VAL A 315 6.02 15.03 -6.77
C VAL A 315 5.92 15.22 -5.25
N PRO A 316 6.64 16.19 -4.68
CA PRO A 316 6.37 16.63 -3.31
C PRO A 316 4.96 17.24 -3.23
N TRP A 317 4.21 16.88 -2.19
CA TRP A 317 2.96 17.55 -1.87
C TRP A 317 3.24 19.02 -1.54
N SER A 318 2.25 19.88 -1.76
CA SER A 318 2.31 21.27 -1.30
C SER A 318 0.90 21.80 -1.07
N LYS A 319 0.78 22.79 -0.20
CA LYS A 319 -0.49 23.50 0.02
C LYS A 319 -1.04 24.08 -1.28
N THR A 320 -0.16 24.61 -2.14
CA THR A 320 -0.54 25.14 -3.46
C THR A 320 -1.16 24.06 -4.34
N LEU A 321 -0.60 22.85 -4.34
CA LEU A 321 -1.12 21.71 -5.09
C LEU A 321 -2.51 21.29 -4.57
N VAL A 322 -2.70 21.23 -3.25
CA VAL A 322 -4.00 20.94 -2.64
C VAL A 322 -5.05 21.99 -3.03
N LEU A 323 -4.71 23.28 -2.92
CA LEU A 323 -5.60 24.39 -3.28
C LEU A 323 -5.92 24.42 -4.78
N ALA A 324 -4.96 24.08 -5.63
CA ALA A 324 -5.17 23.96 -7.07
C ALA A 324 -6.09 22.78 -7.40
N ALA A 325 -5.94 21.67 -6.68
CA ALA A 325 -6.79 20.50 -6.84
C ALA A 325 -8.23 20.75 -6.38
N ALA A 326 -8.43 21.44 -5.26
CA ALA A 326 -9.75 21.80 -4.75
C ALA A 326 -10.62 22.60 -5.72
N LYS A 327 -10.00 23.30 -6.70
CA LYS A 327 -10.71 24.07 -7.72
C LYS A 327 -11.26 23.22 -8.87
N ARG A 328 -10.86 21.95 -8.98
CA ARG A 328 -11.32 21.02 -10.02
C ARG A 328 -12.36 20.05 -9.45
N PRO A 329 -13.32 19.60 -10.26
CA PRO A 329 -14.22 18.52 -9.82
C PRO A 329 -13.41 17.23 -9.58
N ASN A 330 -13.77 16.51 -8.52
CA ASN A 330 -13.20 15.19 -8.25
C ASN A 330 -13.69 14.20 -9.34
N PRO A 331 -12.80 13.55 -10.11
CA PRO A 331 -13.20 12.65 -11.20
C PRO A 331 -13.94 11.39 -10.71
#